data_AF-A0A0D2KKH9-F1
#
_entry.id   AF-A0A0D2KKH9-F1
#
_cell.length_a   1.000
_cell.length_b   1.000
_cell.length_c   1.000
_cell.angle_alpha   90.00
_cell.angle_beta   90.00
_cell.angle_gamma   90.00
#
_symmetry.space_group_name_H-M   'P 1'
#
loop_
_entity.id
_entity.type
_entity.pdbx_description
1 polymer ?
#
loop_
_entity_poly.entity_id
_entity_poly.type
_entity_poly.pdbx_seq_one_letter_code
_entity_poly.pdbx_strand_id
1 'polypeptide(L)'
;MSYADVAAKGPKQSPEESTNVVSIRRAPPVPSLSQSESEAASLIDVDSPHVSSVKSDFQEQEIKTETQAERIEHELEDKARAARQEFSEDAASAKKKAATKGKQFKDEMKKDGQKLSENRDNPVVIGNAIIWGIATVAIGYGAYQKHTEGKLDWQLAGTVAAGVGAFAVADYFGSKWLLENKYPPK
;
A
#
# COMPACT_ATOMS: atom_id res chain seq x y z
N MET A 1 32.01 -18.03 4.26
CA MET A 1 31.86 -19.36 3.63
C MET A 1 30.43 -19.48 3.15
N SER A 2 30.20 -19.69 1.84
CA SER A 2 28.85 -19.75 1.24
C SER A 2 28.33 -21.18 1.14
N TYR A 3 27.02 -21.37 1.32
CA TYR A 3 26.34 -22.67 1.22
C TYR A 3 26.52 -23.31 -0.18
N ALA A 4 26.60 -22.46 -1.21
CA ALA A 4 26.79 -22.89 -2.59
C ALA A 4 28.16 -23.58 -2.82
N ASP A 5 29.22 -23.12 -2.14
CA ASP A 5 30.57 -23.67 -2.29
C ASP A 5 30.71 -25.06 -1.64
N VAL A 6 29.85 -25.37 -0.66
CA VAL A 6 29.81 -26.68 0.02
C VAL A 6 29.04 -27.69 -0.82
N ALA A 7 27.92 -27.28 -1.44
CA ALA A 7 27.12 -28.16 -2.30
C ALA A 7 27.87 -28.58 -3.57
N ALA A 8 28.71 -27.71 -4.13
CA ALA A 8 29.52 -28.02 -5.31
C ALA A 8 30.61 -29.09 -5.07
N LYS A 9 30.90 -29.43 -3.79
CA LYS A 9 31.91 -30.42 -3.39
C LYS A 9 31.31 -31.77 -2.97
N GLY A 10 30.13 -32.12 -3.48
CA GLY A 10 29.53 -33.44 -3.28
C GLY A 10 30.44 -34.59 -3.75
N PRO A 11 30.24 -35.82 -3.23
CA PRO A 11 31.08 -36.97 -3.56
C PRO A 11 31.00 -37.26 -5.06
N LYS A 12 32.15 -37.38 -5.71
CA LYS A 12 32.23 -37.74 -7.13
C LYS A 12 31.98 -39.24 -7.27
N GLN A 13 31.00 -39.61 -8.10
CA GLN A 13 30.62 -40.99 -8.37
C GLN A 13 31.81 -41.77 -8.95
N SER A 14 32.00 -43.02 -8.52
CA SER A 14 33.16 -43.82 -8.96
C SER A 14 32.94 -44.40 -10.37
N PRO A 15 34.00 -44.66 -11.14
CA PRO A 15 33.87 -45.24 -12.49
C PRO A 15 33.21 -46.63 -12.48
N GLU A 16 33.26 -47.38 -11.38
CA GLU A 16 32.62 -48.71 -11.25
C GLU A 16 31.08 -48.63 -11.14
N GLU A 17 30.54 -47.52 -10.62
CA GLU A 17 29.08 -47.30 -10.60
C GLU A 17 28.54 -46.91 -11.99
N SER A 18 29.37 -46.32 -12.84
CA SER A 18 28.98 -45.93 -14.20
C SER A 18 28.86 -47.13 -15.16
N THR A 19 29.63 -48.19 -14.93
CA THR A 19 29.69 -49.37 -15.80
C THR A 19 28.62 -50.42 -15.48
N ASN A 20 28.10 -50.45 -14.25
CA ASN A 20 27.04 -51.39 -13.84
C ASN A 20 25.65 -51.08 -14.44
N VAL A 21 25.46 -49.91 -15.05
CA VAL A 21 24.17 -49.49 -15.66
C VAL A 21 23.98 -50.01 -17.10
N VAL A 22 25.02 -50.56 -17.74
CA VAL A 22 24.96 -50.95 -19.16
C VAL A 22 24.49 -52.40 -19.39
N SER A 23 24.60 -53.30 -18.40
CA SER A 23 24.37 -54.74 -18.60
C SER A 23 23.01 -55.31 -18.15
N ILE A 24 22.04 -54.47 -17.75
CA ILE A 24 20.67 -54.93 -17.41
C ILE A 24 19.65 -54.18 -18.28
N ARG A 25 19.78 -54.27 -19.61
CA ARG A 25 18.90 -53.63 -20.61
C ARG A 25 17.98 -54.59 -21.36
N ARG A 26 17.37 -55.57 -20.69
CA ARG A 26 16.15 -56.19 -21.24
C ARG A 26 15.28 -56.76 -20.13
N ALA A 27 14.09 -56.16 -19.94
CA ALA A 27 13.04 -56.73 -19.13
C ALA A 27 12.58 -58.07 -19.76
N PRO A 28 12.21 -59.08 -18.95
CA PRO A 28 11.70 -60.34 -19.46
C PRO A 28 10.40 -60.11 -20.27
N PRO A 29 10.17 -60.87 -21.37
CA PRO A 29 8.96 -60.70 -22.17
C PRO A 29 7.71 -61.05 -21.36
N VAL A 30 6.68 -60.22 -21.46
CA VAL A 30 5.40 -60.43 -20.77
C VAL A 30 4.62 -61.59 -21.40
N PRO A 31 3.91 -62.43 -20.61
CA PRO A 31 3.12 -63.53 -21.15
C PRO A 31 1.94 -63.01 -21.98
N SER A 32 1.74 -63.57 -23.18
CA SER A 32 0.62 -63.21 -24.07
C SER A 32 -0.69 -63.87 -23.64
N LEU A 33 -1.77 -63.11 -23.55
CA LEU A 33 -3.12 -63.59 -23.26
C LEU A 33 -3.79 -64.11 -24.56
N SER A 34 -4.58 -65.18 -24.45
CA SER A 34 -5.37 -65.74 -25.56
C SER A 34 -6.47 -64.76 -25.99
N GLN A 35 -6.44 -64.30 -27.25
CA GLN A 35 -7.49 -63.44 -27.82
C GLN A 35 -8.75 -64.27 -28.11
N SER A 36 -9.73 -64.22 -27.22
CA SER A 36 -11.12 -64.58 -27.51
C SER A 36 -11.91 -63.29 -27.73
N GLU A 37 -12.08 -62.89 -28.99
CA GLU A 37 -12.86 -61.69 -29.37
C GLU A 37 -14.37 -62.00 -29.41
N SER A 38 -14.96 -62.43 -28.30
CA SER A 38 -16.39 -62.72 -28.24
C SER A 38 -17.06 -62.40 -26.90
N GLU A 39 -16.67 -61.29 -26.29
CA GLU A 39 -17.50 -60.60 -25.28
C GLU A 39 -17.63 -59.12 -25.64
N ALA A 40 -18.26 -58.86 -26.79
CA ALA A 40 -18.99 -57.62 -27.00
C ALA A 40 -20.21 -57.62 -26.08
N ALA A 41 -20.04 -57.18 -24.83
CA ALA A 41 -21.15 -56.96 -23.93
C ALA A 41 -20.86 -55.74 -23.03
N SER A 42 -21.62 -54.67 -23.30
CA SER A 42 -21.80 -53.52 -22.42
C SER A 42 -20.64 -52.54 -22.33
N LEU A 43 -20.36 -51.83 -23.43
CA LEU A 43 -20.00 -50.41 -23.34
C LEU A 43 -21.28 -49.64 -22.95
N ILE A 44 -21.74 -49.83 -21.71
CA ILE A 44 -22.57 -48.83 -21.05
C ILE A 44 -21.65 -47.60 -20.99
N ASP A 45 -22.10 -46.49 -21.57
CA ASP A 45 -21.57 -45.18 -21.23
C ASP A 45 -21.84 -45.03 -19.73
N VAL A 46 -20.87 -45.44 -18.92
CA VAL A 46 -20.88 -45.19 -17.49
C VAL A 46 -20.79 -43.69 -17.42
N ASP A 47 -21.95 -43.04 -17.30
CA ASP A 47 -22.14 -41.64 -16.95
C ASP A 47 -20.87 -41.16 -16.28
N SER A 48 -20.09 -40.36 -17.02
CA SER A 48 -18.82 -39.82 -16.54
C SER A 48 -19.02 -39.42 -15.10
N PRO A 49 -18.37 -40.10 -14.13
CA PRO A 49 -18.80 -40.04 -12.75
C PRO A 49 -18.62 -38.60 -12.34
N HIS A 50 -19.76 -37.94 -12.13
CA HIS A 50 -19.95 -36.69 -11.42
C HIS A 50 -18.61 -35.96 -11.21
N VAL A 51 -18.28 -35.00 -12.10
CA VAL A 51 -17.34 -33.95 -11.68
C VAL A 51 -18.04 -33.35 -10.47
N SER A 52 -17.66 -33.82 -9.28
CA SER A 52 -18.05 -33.26 -8.00
C SER A 52 -17.44 -31.89 -8.02
N SER A 53 -18.13 -30.95 -8.66
CA SER A 53 -17.82 -29.56 -8.53
C SER A 53 -17.84 -29.31 -7.04
N VAL A 54 -16.66 -28.95 -6.56
CA VAL A 54 -16.50 -28.48 -5.20
C VAL A 54 -17.62 -27.46 -4.97
N LYS A 55 -18.46 -27.71 -3.96
CA LYS A 55 -19.59 -26.83 -3.64
C LYS A 55 -19.05 -25.40 -3.59
N SER A 56 -19.81 -24.43 -4.10
CA SER A 56 -19.45 -23.01 -4.05
C SER A 56 -18.97 -22.57 -2.67
N ASP A 57 -19.54 -23.19 -1.65
CA ASP A 57 -19.34 -22.85 -0.24
C ASP A 57 -18.18 -23.62 0.40
N PHE A 58 -17.35 -24.31 -0.39
CA PHE A 58 -16.22 -25.10 0.12
C PHE A 58 -15.18 -24.25 0.86
N GLN A 59 -15.01 -22.98 0.47
CA GLN A 59 -14.17 -22.04 1.20
C GLN A 59 -14.74 -21.66 2.58
N GLU A 60 -16.05 -21.86 2.80
CA GLU A 60 -16.75 -21.50 4.03
C GLU A 60 -16.98 -22.71 4.97
N GLN A 61 -16.63 -23.92 4.52
CA GLN A 61 -16.81 -25.14 5.32
C GLN A 61 -15.80 -25.23 6.47
N GLU A 62 -16.27 -25.74 7.61
CA GLU A 62 -15.46 -25.96 8.81
C GLU A 62 -14.33 -26.97 8.55
N ILE A 63 -13.12 -26.63 8.99
CA ILE A 63 -11.88 -27.34 8.67
C ILE A 63 -11.86 -28.69 9.41
N LYS A 64 -11.84 -29.80 8.67
CA LYS A 64 -11.96 -31.16 9.24
C LYS A 64 -10.63 -31.83 9.60
N THR A 65 -9.49 -31.25 9.22
CA THR A 65 -8.16 -31.87 9.36
C THR A 65 -7.09 -30.86 9.77
N GLU A 66 -6.20 -31.22 10.69
CA GLU A 66 -5.13 -30.32 11.21
C GLU A 66 -4.22 -29.73 10.12
N THR A 67 -3.91 -30.49 9.07
CA THR A 67 -3.08 -30.03 7.94
C THR A 67 -3.71 -28.92 7.10
N GLN A 68 -5.04 -28.78 7.12
CA GLN A 68 -5.75 -27.67 6.47
C GLN A 68 -5.77 -26.42 7.35
N ALA A 69 -5.76 -26.59 8.67
CA ALA A 69 -5.67 -25.48 9.63
C ALA A 69 -4.29 -24.80 9.54
N GLU A 70 -3.22 -25.59 9.50
CA GLU A 70 -1.84 -25.09 9.38
C GLU A 70 -1.61 -24.32 8.06
N ARG A 71 -2.23 -24.77 6.96
CA ARG A 71 -2.19 -24.06 5.67
C ARG A 71 -2.88 -22.70 5.74
N ILE A 72 -4.02 -22.61 6.43
CA ILE A 72 -4.78 -21.35 6.58
C ILE A 72 -4.03 -20.38 7.48
N GLU A 73 -3.42 -20.84 8.57
CA GLU A 73 -2.58 -20.00 9.42
C GLU A 73 -1.39 -19.41 8.65
N HIS A 74 -0.70 -20.22 7.84
CA HIS A 74 0.41 -19.75 7.02
C HIS A 74 -0.06 -18.76 5.94
N GLU A 75 -1.19 -19.01 5.29
CA GLU A 75 -1.78 -18.06 4.32
C GLU A 75 -2.20 -16.73 4.98
N LEU A 76 -2.70 -16.77 6.22
CA LEU A 76 -3.04 -15.58 7.01
C LEU A 76 -1.79 -14.80 7.43
N GLU A 77 -0.74 -15.51 7.84
CA GLU A 77 0.54 -14.89 8.21
C GLU A 77 1.21 -14.25 6.99
N ASP A 78 1.20 -14.92 5.84
CA ASP A 78 1.74 -14.39 4.58
C ASP A 78 0.93 -13.17 4.11
N LYS A 79 -0.40 -13.20 4.20
CA LYS A 79 -1.26 -12.03 3.91
C LYS A 79 -0.98 -10.87 4.87
N ALA A 80 -0.82 -11.16 6.17
CA ALA A 80 -0.49 -10.14 7.16
C ALA A 80 0.90 -9.54 6.93
N ARG A 81 1.87 -10.36 6.49
CA ARG A 81 3.23 -9.93 6.15
C ARG A 81 3.25 -9.09 4.88
N ALA A 82 2.52 -9.49 3.84
CA ALA A 82 2.35 -8.73 2.61
C ALA A 82 1.68 -7.36 2.87
N ALA A 83 0.59 -7.35 3.65
CA ALA A 83 -0.07 -6.10 4.04
C ALA A 83 0.90 -5.18 4.81
N ARG A 84 1.65 -5.72 5.78
CA ARG A 84 2.67 -4.93 6.51
C ARG A 84 3.76 -4.38 5.60
N GLN A 85 4.19 -5.14 4.59
CA GLN A 85 5.17 -4.67 3.62
C GLN A 85 4.59 -3.54 2.76
N GLU A 86 3.38 -3.70 2.22
CA GLU A 86 2.68 -2.67 1.45
C GLU A 86 2.49 -1.38 2.26
N PHE A 87 2.02 -1.49 3.51
CA PHE A 87 1.93 -0.35 4.43
C PHE A 87 3.28 0.31 4.69
N SER A 88 4.35 -0.48 4.81
CA SER A 88 5.69 0.06 5.06
C SER A 88 6.26 0.78 3.82
N GLU A 89 5.97 0.27 2.62
CA GLU A 89 6.38 0.85 1.35
C GLU A 89 5.59 2.13 1.07
N ASP A 90 4.29 2.14 1.32
CA ASP A 90 3.44 3.33 1.25
C ASP A 90 3.87 4.37 2.27
N ALA A 91 4.16 3.98 3.51
CA ALA A 91 4.69 4.89 4.51
C ALA A 91 6.06 5.45 4.10
N ALA A 92 6.93 4.63 3.52
CA ALA A 92 8.24 5.07 3.03
C ALA A 92 8.11 6.03 1.83
N SER A 93 7.20 5.74 0.90
CA SER A 93 6.93 6.57 -0.27
C SER A 93 6.28 7.90 0.14
N ALA A 94 5.34 7.88 1.09
CA ALA A 94 4.73 9.05 1.68
C ALA A 94 5.76 9.91 2.42
N LYS A 95 6.66 9.30 3.21
CA LYS A 95 7.77 10.02 3.86
C LYS A 95 8.70 10.68 2.85
N LYS A 96 9.06 10.00 1.76
CA LYS A 96 9.87 10.58 0.68
C LYS A 96 9.16 11.76 0.01
N LYS A 97 7.87 11.61 -0.33
CA LYS A 97 7.04 12.67 -0.91
C LYS A 97 6.86 13.85 0.05
N ALA A 98 6.71 13.60 1.34
CA ALA A 98 6.61 14.63 2.37
C ALA A 98 7.95 15.37 2.53
N ALA A 99 9.08 14.66 2.50
CA ALA A 99 10.41 15.27 2.57
C ALA A 99 10.72 16.14 1.35
N THR A 100 10.35 15.71 0.13
CA THR A 100 10.53 16.51 -1.08
C THR A 100 9.63 17.74 -1.08
N LYS A 101 8.34 17.58 -0.76
CA LYS A 101 7.41 18.71 -0.60
C LYS A 101 7.84 19.66 0.51
N GLY A 102 8.35 19.13 1.62
CA GLY A 102 8.86 19.94 2.73
C GLY A 102 10.07 20.79 2.33
N LYS A 103 10.97 20.26 1.49
CA LYS A 103 12.07 21.04 0.90
C LYS A 103 11.55 22.13 -0.03
N GLN A 104 10.64 21.79 -0.95
CA GLN A 104 10.02 22.75 -1.86
C GLN A 104 9.32 23.88 -1.11
N PHE A 105 8.50 23.53 -0.12
CA PHE A 105 7.81 24.48 0.74
C PHE A 105 8.79 25.39 1.50
N LYS A 106 9.89 24.84 2.01
CA LYS A 106 10.92 25.64 2.70
C LYS A 106 11.59 26.63 1.76
N ASP A 107 11.84 26.25 0.51
CA ASP A 107 12.45 27.12 -0.49
C ASP A 107 11.46 28.21 -0.95
N GLU A 108 10.17 27.87 -1.11
CA GLU A 108 9.09 28.82 -1.36
C GLU A 108 8.94 29.81 -0.20
N MET A 109 8.86 29.33 1.05
CA MET A 109 8.80 30.19 2.23
C MET A 109 9.99 31.14 2.34
N LYS A 110 11.19 30.71 1.97
CA LYS A 110 12.36 31.61 1.95
C LYS A 110 12.20 32.71 0.90
N LYS A 111 11.75 32.37 -0.30
CA LYS A 111 11.49 33.35 -1.37
C LYS A 111 10.39 34.32 -0.99
N ASP A 112 9.29 33.81 -0.44
CA ASP A 112 8.17 34.62 0.01
C ASP A 112 8.56 35.48 1.21
N GLY A 113 9.34 34.95 2.15
CA GLY A 113 9.89 35.71 3.27
C GLY A 113 10.83 36.83 2.80
N GLN A 114 11.63 36.59 1.75
CA GLN A 114 12.47 37.62 1.16
C GLN A 114 11.61 38.73 0.53
N LYS A 115 10.62 38.39 -0.30
CA LYS A 115 9.66 39.34 -0.89
C LYS A 115 8.89 40.13 0.18
N LEU A 116 8.47 39.45 1.25
CA LEU A 116 7.81 40.10 2.38
C LEU A 116 8.75 41.10 3.05
N SER A 117 10.03 40.75 3.18
CA SER A 117 11.05 41.58 3.82
C SER A 117 11.37 42.83 2.98
N GLU A 118 11.43 42.70 1.66
CA GLU A 118 11.61 43.80 0.70
C GLU A 118 10.39 44.74 0.67
N ASN A 119 9.19 44.21 0.94
CA ASN A 119 7.93 44.95 0.91
C ASN A 119 7.37 45.30 2.31
N ARG A 120 8.23 45.32 3.35
CA ARG A 120 7.83 45.61 4.75
C ARG A 120 7.23 46.99 4.95
N ASP A 121 7.55 47.94 4.10
CA ASP A 121 7.02 49.31 4.18
C ASP A 121 5.64 49.43 3.52
N ASN A 122 5.17 48.38 2.84
CA ASN A 122 3.90 48.42 2.13
C ASN A 122 2.74 48.29 3.15
N PRO A 123 1.82 49.27 3.21
CA PRO A 123 0.76 49.29 4.21
C PRO A 123 -0.20 48.11 4.05
N VAL A 124 -0.36 47.56 2.84
CA VAL A 124 -1.20 46.37 2.59
C VAL A 124 -0.57 45.13 3.25
N VAL A 125 0.75 44.97 3.13
CA VAL A 125 1.48 43.84 3.74
C VAL A 125 1.43 43.92 5.27
N ILE A 126 1.68 45.11 5.84
CA ILE A 126 1.60 45.32 7.30
C ILE A 126 0.17 45.09 7.81
N GLY A 127 -0.83 45.65 7.12
CA GLY A 127 -2.23 45.52 7.49
C GLY A 127 -2.67 44.06 7.52
N ASN A 128 -2.36 43.30 6.48
CA ASN A 128 -2.70 41.88 6.42
C ASN A 128 -1.99 41.08 7.50
N ALA A 129 -0.71 41.36 7.78
CA ALA A 129 0.02 40.70 8.85
C ALA A 129 -0.65 40.91 10.23
N ILE A 130 -1.15 42.12 10.50
CA ILE A 130 -1.87 42.42 11.74
C ILE A 130 -3.21 41.68 11.78
N ILE A 131 -4.00 41.75 10.69
CA ILE A 131 -5.31 41.11 10.60
C ILE A 131 -5.19 39.59 10.82
N TRP A 132 -4.29 38.95 10.07
CA TRP A 132 -4.05 37.51 10.18
C TRP A 132 -3.43 37.12 11.52
N GLY A 133 -2.58 37.98 12.11
CA GLY A 133 -2.05 37.78 13.45
C GLY A 133 -3.15 37.75 14.52
N ILE A 134 -4.04 38.75 14.52
CA ILE A 134 -5.17 38.83 15.45
C ILE A 134 -6.13 37.64 15.22
N ALA A 135 -6.47 37.34 13.97
CA ALA A 135 -7.33 36.22 13.63
C ALA A 135 -6.76 34.89 14.16
N THR A 136 -5.46 34.65 13.96
CA THR A 136 -4.78 33.44 14.45
C THR A 136 -4.86 33.32 15.97
N VAL A 137 -4.58 34.41 16.69
CA VAL A 137 -4.66 34.43 18.16
C VAL A 137 -6.10 34.19 18.64
N ALA A 138 -7.08 34.86 18.02
CA ALA A 138 -8.48 34.73 18.38
C ALA A 138 -9.02 33.30 18.15
N ILE A 139 -8.71 32.70 17.00
CA ILE A 139 -9.10 31.34 16.67
C ILE A 139 -8.39 30.34 17.60
N GLY A 140 -7.08 30.51 17.83
CA GLY A 140 -6.32 29.63 18.72
C GLY A 140 -6.83 29.68 20.16
N TYR A 141 -7.09 30.88 20.69
CA TYR A 141 -7.66 31.05 22.03
C TYR A 141 -9.08 30.48 22.13
N GLY A 142 -9.94 30.76 21.14
CA GLY A 142 -11.30 30.22 21.09
C GLY A 142 -11.33 28.69 21.00
N ALA A 143 -10.44 28.10 20.20
CA ALA A 143 -10.28 26.65 20.11
C ALA A 143 -9.80 26.05 21.43
N TYR A 144 -8.82 26.67 22.10
CA TYR A 144 -8.35 26.24 23.42
C TYR A 144 -9.49 26.23 24.44
N GLN A 145 -10.25 27.32 24.53
CA GLN A 145 -11.38 27.42 25.45
C GLN A 145 -12.47 26.38 25.15
N LYS A 146 -12.81 26.17 23.87
CA LYS A 146 -13.83 25.17 23.50
C LYS A 146 -13.34 23.74 23.71
N HIS A 147 -12.05 23.50 23.57
CA HIS A 147 -11.44 22.21 23.86
C HIS A 147 -11.47 21.90 25.36
N THR A 148 -11.12 22.86 26.22
CA THR A 148 -11.18 22.68 27.69
C THR A 148 -12.62 22.51 28.20
N GLU A 149 -13.60 23.15 27.56
CA GLU A 149 -15.02 22.95 27.84
C GLU A 149 -15.60 21.62 27.30
N GLY A 150 -14.84 20.84 26.51
CA GLY A 150 -15.33 19.61 25.86
C GLY A 150 -16.36 19.86 24.75
N LYS A 151 -16.44 21.10 24.23
CA LYS A 151 -17.42 21.53 23.20
C LYS A 151 -16.77 21.80 21.84
N LEU A 152 -15.54 21.34 21.63
CA LEU A 152 -14.86 21.44 20.35
C LEU A 152 -15.45 20.42 19.38
N ASP A 153 -16.45 20.84 18.64
CA ASP A 153 -17.12 19.99 17.65
C ASP A 153 -16.55 20.19 16.24
N TRP A 154 -16.62 19.14 15.41
CA TRP A 154 -16.17 19.19 14.03
C TRP A 154 -17.04 20.11 13.17
N GLN A 155 -18.34 20.24 13.45
CA GLN A 155 -19.20 21.21 12.74
C GLN A 155 -18.79 22.63 13.09
N LEU A 156 -18.43 22.90 14.35
CA LEU A 156 -17.91 24.21 14.77
C LEU A 156 -16.59 24.52 14.07
N ALA A 157 -15.64 23.58 14.09
CA ALA A 157 -14.36 23.72 13.39
C ALA A 157 -14.56 23.95 11.89
N GLY A 158 -15.44 23.19 11.26
CA GLY A 158 -15.79 23.33 9.85
C GLY A 158 -16.43 24.68 9.52
N THR A 159 -17.31 25.19 10.39
CA THR A 159 -17.95 26.51 10.22
C THR A 159 -16.93 27.65 10.32
N VAL A 160 -16.03 27.58 11.32
CA VAL A 160 -14.95 28.56 11.47
C VAL A 160 -14.00 28.50 10.27
N ALA A 161 -13.61 27.30 9.84
CA ALA A 161 -12.76 27.11 8.66
C ALA A 161 -13.42 27.66 7.38
N ALA A 162 -14.73 27.44 7.20
CA ALA A 162 -15.47 28.01 6.08
C ALA A 162 -15.49 29.55 6.12
N GLY A 163 -15.70 30.14 7.31
CA GLY A 163 -15.65 31.59 7.50
C GLY A 163 -14.27 32.19 7.19
N VAL A 164 -13.20 31.57 7.69
CA VAL A 164 -11.81 31.98 7.40
C VAL A 164 -11.52 31.84 5.91
N GLY A 165 -11.97 30.76 5.27
CA GLY A 165 -11.81 30.55 3.83
C GLY A 165 -12.50 31.63 3.00
N ALA A 166 -13.75 31.97 3.32
CA ALA A 166 -14.48 33.05 2.64
C ALA A 166 -13.80 34.41 2.83
N PHE A 167 -13.33 34.69 4.05
CA PHE A 167 -12.57 35.91 4.34
C PHE A 167 -11.25 35.97 3.57
N ALA A 168 -10.51 34.86 3.48
CA ALA A 168 -9.25 34.79 2.74
C ALA A 168 -9.44 35.10 1.25
N VAL A 169 -10.53 34.63 0.63
CA VAL A 169 -10.86 34.94 -0.76
C VAL A 169 -11.11 36.45 -0.92
N ALA A 170 -11.90 37.06 -0.05
CA ALA A 170 -12.17 38.49 -0.10
C ALA A 170 -10.90 39.33 0.12
N ASP A 171 -10.09 38.96 1.13
CA ASP A 171 -8.80 39.58 1.44
C ASP A 171 -7.83 39.49 0.25
N TYR A 172 -7.75 38.34 -0.41
CA TYR A 172 -6.89 38.14 -1.58
C TYR A 172 -7.26 39.09 -2.73
N PHE A 173 -8.53 39.18 -3.10
CA PHE A 173 -8.96 40.06 -4.20
C PHE A 173 -8.82 41.54 -3.83
N GLY A 174 -9.16 41.92 -2.59
CA GLY A 174 -8.98 43.29 -2.10
C GLY A 174 -7.52 43.70 -2.06
N SER A 175 -6.66 42.84 -1.51
CA SER A 175 -5.22 43.05 -1.45
C SER A 175 -4.59 43.10 -2.84
N LYS A 176 -4.99 42.20 -3.75
CA LYS A 176 -4.53 42.23 -5.14
C LYS A 176 -4.88 43.55 -5.82
N TRP A 177 -6.13 44.01 -5.69
CA TRP A 177 -6.54 45.30 -6.25
C TRP A 177 -5.76 46.47 -5.65
N LEU A 178 -5.53 46.48 -4.32
CA LEU A 178 -4.76 47.52 -3.66
C LEU A 178 -3.29 47.52 -4.09
N LEU A 179 -2.67 46.35 -4.22
CA LEU A 179 -1.30 46.20 -4.69
C LEU A 179 -1.16 46.62 -6.16
N GLU A 180 -2.11 46.28 -7.03
CA GLU A 180 -2.06 46.66 -8.45
C GLU A 180 -2.34 48.16 -8.69
N ASN A 181 -3.22 48.79 -7.89
CA ASN A 181 -3.69 50.15 -8.18
C ASN A 181 -3.10 51.25 -7.28
N LYS A 182 -2.80 50.96 -6.00
CA LYS A 182 -2.41 52.00 -5.03
C LYS A 182 -1.04 51.78 -4.39
N TYR A 183 -0.68 50.53 -4.10
CA TYR A 183 0.51 50.18 -3.33
C TYR A 183 1.30 49.07 -4.03
N PRO A 184 1.91 49.35 -5.19
CA PRO A 184 2.68 48.35 -5.94
C PRO A 184 3.80 47.75 -5.09
N PRO A 185 4.01 46.42 -5.16
CA PRO A 185 5.13 45.78 -4.49
C PRO A 185 6.45 46.20 -5.13
N LYS A 186 7.51 46.28 -4.32
CA LYS A 186 8.88 46.56 -4.76
C LYS A 186 9.51 45.32 -5.41
#